data_AF-A0A6G4ZXC2-F1
#
_entry.id   AF-A0A6G4ZXC2-F1
#
_cell.length_a   1.000
_cell.length_b   1.000
_cell.length_c   1.000
_cell.angle_alpha   90.00
_cell.angle_beta   90.00
_cell.angle_gamma   90.00
#
_symmetry.space_group_name_H-M   'P 1'
#
loop_
_entity.id
_entity.type
_entity.pdbx_description
1 polymer ?
#
loop_
_entity_poly.entity_id
_entity_poly.type
_entity_poly.pdbx_seq_one_letter_code
_entity_poly.pdbx_strand_id
1 'polypeptide(L)'
;MVESGTTQSKNSCQMKHSQHYRSCRTAVVYQVPFSCGRSYVGQTGRCVNTRLREHDSALRSSGRTHLVDHCKSCGCVPIFTDTKILSTHKRKINRELIEAFHIRNMGEKCVGQASVTMSDKEFDFLKGTCNNPSANA
;
A
#
# COMPACT_ATOMS: atom_id res chain seq x y z
N MET A 1 22.51 -30.45 -17.32
CA MET A 1 21.79 -30.08 -16.09
C MET A 1 22.23 -28.68 -15.72
N VAL A 2 21.40 -27.67 -15.98
CA VAL A 2 21.76 -26.26 -15.70
C VAL A 2 21.13 -25.88 -14.37
N GLU A 3 21.98 -25.68 -13.37
CA GLU A 3 21.57 -25.23 -12.04
C GLU A 3 21.03 -23.80 -12.11
N SER A 4 19.76 -23.65 -11.73
CA SER A 4 19.06 -22.38 -11.68
C SER A 4 19.49 -21.61 -10.42
N GLY A 5 20.26 -20.53 -10.62
CA GLY A 5 20.63 -19.61 -9.57
C GLY A 5 19.42 -18.83 -9.05
N THR A 6 18.98 -19.13 -7.82
CA THR A 6 18.00 -18.31 -7.10
C THR A 6 18.67 -17.02 -6.61
N THR A 7 18.29 -15.88 -7.19
CA THR A 7 18.68 -14.55 -6.74
C THR A 7 18.01 -14.21 -5.40
N GLN A 8 18.80 -14.18 -4.32
CA GLN A 8 18.34 -13.86 -2.98
C GLN A 8 17.91 -12.39 -2.86
N SER A 9 16.65 -12.17 -2.48
CA SER A 9 16.01 -10.86 -2.25
C SER A 9 16.58 -10.16 -1.00
N LYS A 10 17.52 -9.21 -1.19
CA LYS A 10 17.96 -8.28 -0.14
C LYS A 10 16.89 -7.21 0.13
N ASN A 11 15.91 -7.51 1.01
CA ASN A 11 14.99 -6.53 1.64
C ASN A 11 14.21 -7.11 2.83
N SER A 12 14.80 -8.02 3.61
CA SER A 12 14.16 -8.57 4.80
C SER A 12 14.14 -7.55 5.94
N CYS A 13 12.96 -7.26 6.50
CA CYS A 13 12.84 -6.45 7.70
C CYS A 13 13.58 -7.10 8.88
N GLN A 14 14.39 -6.32 9.61
CA GLN A 14 15.20 -6.78 10.74
C GLN A 14 14.44 -6.75 12.08
N MET A 15 13.18 -6.31 12.09
CA MET A 15 12.39 -6.20 13.32
C MET A 15 11.68 -7.53 13.64
N LYS A 16 11.71 -7.93 14.91
CA LYS A 16 10.85 -9.01 15.42
C LYS A 16 9.45 -8.46 15.61
N HIS A 17 8.48 -8.90 14.79
CA HIS A 17 7.08 -8.54 15.01
C HIS A 17 6.42 -9.59 15.90
N SER A 18 5.62 -9.14 16.88
CA SER A 18 4.79 -10.07 17.69
C SER A 18 3.56 -10.60 16.94
N GLN A 19 3.19 -9.98 15.81
CA GLN A 19 2.04 -10.33 14.99
C GLN A 19 2.38 -9.93 13.55
N HIS A 20 2.26 -10.89 12.64
CA HIS A 20 2.57 -10.74 11.22
C HIS A 20 1.28 -10.91 10.42
N TYR A 21 0.80 -9.83 9.80
CA TYR A 21 -0.32 -9.90 8.88
C TYR A 21 0.14 -10.43 7.52
N ARG A 22 1.37 -10.09 7.10
CA ARG A 22 2.02 -10.53 5.85
C ARG A 22 3.56 -10.59 5.95
N SER A 23 4.22 -11.07 4.90
CA SER A 23 5.68 -11.05 4.76
C SER A 23 6.24 -9.63 4.90
N CYS A 24 7.25 -9.47 5.75
CA CYS A 24 7.79 -8.16 6.08
C CYS A 24 8.47 -7.49 4.87
N ARG A 25 8.02 -6.29 4.54
CA ARG A 25 8.63 -5.41 3.52
C ARG A 25 8.68 -3.97 4.01
N THR A 26 9.72 -3.25 3.63
CA THR A 26 9.92 -1.82 3.92
C THR A 26 9.82 -1.00 2.65
N ALA A 27 9.64 0.31 2.78
CA ALA A 27 9.61 1.24 1.65
C ALA A 27 8.55 0.87 0.58
N VAL A 28 7.32 0.58 1.03
CA VAL A 28 6.23 0.06 0.18
C VAL A 28 5.07 1.04 0.05
N VAL A 29 4.35 0.91 -1.07
CA VAL A 29 2.94 1.34 -1.21
C VAL A 29 2.08 0.10 -1.07
N TYR A 30 1.04 0.16 -0.24
CA TYR A 30 0.19 -0.99 0.10
C TYR A 30 -1.29 -0.64 -0.01
N GLN A 31 -2.11 -1.68 -0.23
CA GLN A 31 -3.56 -1.60 -0.29
C GLN A 31 -4.17 -2.53 0.76
N VAL A 32 -5.05 -2.01 1.62
CA VAL A 32 -5.83 -2.80 2.58
C VAL A 32 -7.29 -2.85 2.10
N PRO A 33 -7.83 -4.02 1.75
CA PRO A 33 -9.25 -4.13 1.43
C PRO A 33 -10.12 -4.03 2.68
N PHE A 34 -11.35 -3.52 2.52
CA PHE A 34 -12.40 -3.55 3.53
C PHE A 34 -13.45 -4.60 3.18
N SER A 35 -14.20 -5.08 4.18
CA SER A 35 -15.31 -6.03 3.98
C SER A 35 -16.45 -5.46 3.11
N CYS A 36 -16.55 -4.14 2.97
CA CYS A 36 -17.52 -3.47 2.08
C CYS A 36 -17.08 -3.42 0.60
N GLY A 37 -15.91 -3.97 0.25
CA GLY A 37 -15.37 -3.96 -1.11
C GLY A 37 -14.57 -2.71 -1.48
N ARG A 38 -14.55 -1.67 -0.63
CA ARG A 38 -13.63 -0.53 -0.76
C ARG A 38 -12.21 -0.92 -0.35
N SER A 39 -11.25 -0.04 -0.60
CA SER A 39 -9.85 -0.27 -0.21
C SER A 39 -9.19 1.00 0.29
N TYR A 40 -8.26 0.87 1.23
CA TYR A 40 -7.38 1.95 1.67
C TYR A 40 -6.03 1.77 0.99
N VAL A 41 -5.48 2.84 0.41
CA VAL A 41 -4.12 2.85 -0.11
C VAL A 41 -3.27 3.76 0.76
N GLY A 42 -2.09 3.28 1.15
CA GLY A 42 -1.14 4.05 1.94
C GLY A 42 0.30 3.73 1.57
N GLN A 43 1.24 4.60 1.95
CA GLN A 43 2.68 4.34 1.84
C GLN A 43 3.40 4.27 3.18
N THR A 44 4.56 3.61 3.20
CA THR A 44 5.46 3.63 4.36
C THR A 44 6.91 3.40 3.99
N GLY A 45 7.80 4.17 4.61
CA GLY A 45 9.24 3.86 4.64
C GLY A 45 9.58 2.71 5.60
N ARG A 46 8.81 2.56 6.69
CA ARG A 46 8.95 1.49 7.69
C ARG A 46 8.34 0.18 7.22
N CYS A 47 8.51 -0.88 8.01
CA CYS A 47 7.86 -2.16 7.75
C CYS A 47 6.33 -2.03 7.64
N VAL A 48 5.74 -2.70 6.65
CA VAL A 48 4.29 -2.74 6.46
C VAL A 48 3.56 -3.29 7.68
N ASN A 49 4.07 -4.34 8.34
CA ASN A 49 3.41 -4.91 9.53
C ASN A 49 3.36 -3.93 10.69
N THR A 50 4.36 -3.05 10.84
CA THR A 50 4.34 -1.97 11.83
C THR A 50 3.18 -1.01 11.53
N ARG A 51 2.99 -0.61 10.27
CA ARG A 51 1.88 0.27 9.89
C ARG A 51 0.52 -0.37 10.06
N LEU A 52 0.36 -1.63 9.67
CA LEU A 52 -0.90 -2.36 9.83
C LEU A 52 -1.29 -2.47 11.31
N ARG A 53 -0.32 -2.69 12.20
CA ARG A 53 -0.55 -2.69 13.64
C ARG A 53 -0.93 -1.31 14.19
N GLU A 54 -0.30 -0.24 13.70
CA GLU A 54 -0.68 1.13 14.07
C GLU A 54 -2.13 1.41 13.67
N HIS A 55 -2.56 0.96 12.47
CA HIS A 55 -3.95 1.06 12.03
C HIS A 55 -4.91 0.22 12.90
N ASP A 56 -4.55 -1.03 13.23
CA ASP A 56 -5.35 -1.88 14.13
C ASP A 56 -5.50 -1.24 15.52
N SER A 57 -4.41 -0.70 16.07
CA SER A 57 -4.42 0.02 17.34
C SER A 57 -5.29 1.28 17.27
N ALA A 58 -5.21 2.04 16.17
CA ALA A 58 -6.03 3.24 15.96
C ALA A 58 -7.53 2.91 15.88
N LEU A 59 -7.91 1.77 15.31
CA LEU A 59 -9.31 1.32 15.31
C LEU A 59 -9.81 1.05 16.74
N ARG A 60 -8.99 0.39 17.58
CA ARG A 60 -9.33 0.07 18.96
C ARG A 60 -9.41 1.31 19.86
N SER A 61 -8.55 2.29 19.62
CA SER A 61 -8.43 3.52 20.42
C SER A 61 -9.20 4.71 19.85
N SER A 62 -10.07 4.50 18.86
CA SER A 62 -10.87 5.56 18.22
C SER A 62 -10.07 6.70 17.58
N GLY A 63 -8.91 6.38 17.02
CA GLY A 63 -8.06 7.33 16.29
C GLY A 63 -8.76 8.06 15.12
N ARG A 64 -8.10 9.08 14.57
CA ARG A 64 -8.61 9.96 13.50
C ARG A 64 -7.86 9.76 12.19
N THR A 65 -7.95 8.56 11.63
CA THR A 65 -7.41 8.29 10.29
C THR A 65 -8.56 8.02 9.32
N HIS A 66 -8.38 8.29 8.04
CA HIS A 66 -9.40 7.99 7.03
C HIS A 66 -9.90 6.54 7.07
N LEU A 67 -9.00 5.60 7.39
CA LEU A 67 -9.33 4.19 7.56
C LEU A 67 -10.30 4.01 8.75
N VAL A 68 -10.02 4.63 9.89
CA VAL A 68 -10.89 4.57 11.08
C VAL A 68 -12.21 5.28 10.85
N ASP A 69 -12.19 6.47 10.25
CA ASP A 69 -13.39 7.26 9.96
C ASP A 69 -14.32 6.52 8.98
N HIS A 70 -13.75 5.81 8.01
CA HIS A 70 -14.52 4.93 7.13
C HIS A 70 -15.14 3.75 7.88
N CYS A 71 -14.39 3.08 8.75
CA CYS A 71 -14.95 1.98 9.54
C CYS A 71 -16.08 2.45 10.45
N LYS A 72 -15.95 3.63 11.07
CA LYS A 72 -17.00 4.24 11.90
C LYS A 72 -18.27 4.59 11.11
N SER A 73 -18.11 5.14 9.91
CA SER A 73 -19.25 5.56 9.07
C SER A 73 -19.92 4.41 8.32
N CYS A 74 -19.14 3.44 7.83
CA CYS A 74 -19.63 2.31 7.03
C CYS A 74 -20.00 1.08 7.88
N GLY A 75 -19.45 0.94 9.08
CA GLY A 75 -19.58 -0.26 9.91
C GLY A 75 -18.79 -1.47 9.39
N CYS A 76 -17.98 -1.31 8.33
CA CYS A 76 -17.13 -2.36 7.80
C CYS A 76 -15.81 -2.49 8.56
N VAL A 77 -15.08 -3.57 8.30
CA VAL A 77 -13.75 -3.81 8.90
C VAL A 77 -12.67 -3.92 7.83
N PRO A 78 -11.43 -3.47 8.12
CA PRO A 78 -10.30 -3.70 7.24
C PRO A 78 -9.79 -5.13 7.38
N ILE A 79 -9.44 -5.74 6.25
CA ILE A 79 -8.93 -7.12 6.19
C ILE A 79 -7.40 -7.06 6.08
N PHE A 80 -6.72 -6.86 7.21
CA PHE A 80 -5.26 -6.66 7.23
C PHE A 80 -4.47 -7.85 6.69
N THR A 81 -4.96 -9.07 6.88
CA THR A 81 -4.38 -10.29 6.31
C THR A 81 -4.36 -10.27 4.79
N ASP A 82 -5.24 -9.48 4.16
CA ASP A 82 -5.37 -9.38 2.71
C ASP A 82 -4.62 -8.21 2.09
N THR A 83 -3.79 -7.49 2.87
CA THR A 83 -3.03 -6.32 2.43
C THR A 83 -2.14 -6.57 1.19
N LYS A 84 -2.38 -5.93 0.05
CA LYS A 84 -1.51 -6.10 -1.13
C LYS A 84 -0.35 -5.11 -1.09
N ILE A 85 0.83 -5.53 -1.57
CA ILE A 85 1.94 -4.61 -1.83
C ILE A 85 1.84 -4.21 -3.30
N LEU A 86 1.57 -2.92 -3.55
CA LEU A 86 1.40 -2.39 -4.90
C LEU A 86 2.75 -2.08 -5.55
N SER A 87 3.66 -1.48 -4.78
CA SER A 87 5.00 -1.14 -5.26
C SER A 87 6.01 -1.02 -4.12
N THR A 88 7.31 -0.96 -4.45
CA THR A 88 8.39 -0.76 -3.48
C THR A 88 9.39 0.24 -4.02
N HIS A 89 9.58 1.35 -3.30
CA HIS A 89 10.52 2.41 -3.68
C HIS A 89 11.18 3.03 -2.46
N LYS A 90 12.52 3.12 -2.47
CA LYS A 90 13.30 3.70 -1.36
C LYS A 90 12.96 5.17 -1.11
N ARG A 91 12.84 5.96 -2.18
CA ARG A 91 12.55 7.41 -2.09
C ARG A 91 11.09 7.64 -1.71
N LYS A 92 10.86 8.55 -0.76
CA LYS A 92 9.52 8.91 -0.26
C LYS A 92 8.64 9.46 -1.39
N ILE A 93 9.15 10.40 -2.17
CA ILE A 93 8.41 11.04 -3.27
C ILE A 93 7.87 10.04 -4.30
N ASN A 94 8.65 9.01 -4.66
CA ASN A 94 8.18 7.96 -5.58
C ASN A 94 7.00 7.19 -4.99
N ARG A 95 7.02 6.89 -3.69
CA ARG A 95 5.90 6.21 -3.04
C ARG A 95 4.67 7.08 -2.95
N GLU A 96 4.84 8.37 -2.67
CA GLU A 96 3.73 9.33 -2.63
C GLU A 96 3.08 9.49 -4.01
N LEU A 97 3.89 9.53 -5.08
CA LEU A 97 3.39 9.60 -6.45
C LEU A 97 2.60 8.32 -6.83
N ILE A 98 3.14 7.14 -6.50
CA ILE A 98 2.46 5.87 -6.79
C ILE A 98 1.21 5.69 -5.91
N GLU A 99 1.24 6.14 -4.65
CA GLU A 99 0.05 6.21 -3.79
C GLU A 99 -1.03 7.10 -4.42
N ALA A 100 -0.68 8.32 -4.83
CA ALA A 100 -1.60 9.24 -5.49
C ALA A 100 -2.19 8.65 -6.77
N PHE A 101 -1.37 7.99 -7.59
CA PHE A 101 -1.82 7.27 -8.79
C PHE A 101 -2.87 6.21 -8.44
N HIS A 102 -2.60 5.34 -7.47
CA HIS A 102 -3.53 4.27 -7.11
C HIS A 102 -4.82 4.79 -6.48
N ILE A 103 -4.75 5.80 -5.61
CA ILE A 103 -5.94 6.45 -5.04
C ILE A 103 -6.80 7.02 -6.17
N ARG A 104 -6.19 7.77 -7.09
CA ARG A 104 -6.89 8.37 -8.24
C ARG A 104 -7.46 7.31 -9.19
N ASN A 105 -6.71 6.24 -9.46
CA ASN A 105 -7.14 5.16 -10.35
C ASN A 105 -8.29 4.32 -9.77
N MET A 106 -8.36 4.17 -8.44
CA MET A 106 -9.45 3.48 -7.77
C MET A 106 -10.70 4.37 -7.57
N GLY A 107 -10.54 5.69 -7.62
CA GLY A 107 -11.63 6.66 -7.49
C GLY A 107 -12.39 6.49 -6.17
N GLU A 108 -13.73 6.48 -6.25
CA GLU A 108 -14.62 6.36 -5.08
C GLU A 108 -14.46 5.05 -4.29
N LYS A 109 -13.83 4.02 -4.89
CA LYS A 109 -13.53 2.76 -4.20
C LYS A 109 -12.36 2.90 -3.23
N CYS A 110 -11.56 3.96 -3.33
CA CYS A 110 -10.46 4.22 -2.42
C CYS A 110 -10.90 5.09 -1.23
N VAL A 111 -10.55 4.63 -0.03
CA VAL A 111 -10.69 5.36 1.22
C VAL A 111 -9.36 6.05 1.50
N GLY A 112 -9.38 7.36 1.68
CA GLY A 112 -8.21 8.14 2.06
C GLY A 112 -7.91 9.27 1.09
N GLN A 113 -6.89 10.04 1.45
CA GLN A 113 -6.40 11.17 0.69
C GLN A 113 -4.94 10.92 0.32
N ALA A 114 -4.56 11.28 -0.90
CA ALA A 114 -3.19 11.15 -1.37
C ALA A 114 -2.25 12.11 -0.62
N SER A 115 -1.02 11.67 -0.37
CA SER A 115 0.02 12.54 0.23
C SER A 115 0.42 13.70 -0.68
N VAL A 116 0.20 13.56 -1.99
CA VAL A 116 0.52 14.57 -3.01
C VAL A 116 -0.61 14.65 -4.04
N THR A 117 -0.80 15.84 -4.62
CA THR A 117 -1.70 16.04 -5.75
C THR A 117 -1.00 15.61 -7.04
N MET A 118 -1.71 14.86 -7.88
CA MET A 118 -1.23 14.41 -9.18
C MET A 118 -2.01 15.09 -10.30
N SER A 119 -1.30 15.73 -11.23
CA SER A 119 -1.91 16.36 -12.40
C SER A 119 -2.44 15.32 -13.39
N ASP A 120 -3.32 15.74 -14.30
CA ASP A 120 -3.89 14.85 -15.33
C ASP A 120 -2.80 14.29 -16.24
N LYS A 121 -1.83 15.13 -16.63
CA LYS A 121 -0.69 14.71 -17.47
C LYS A 121 0.16 13.64 -16.79
N GLU A 122 0.43 13.78 -15.49
CA GLU A 122 1.19 12.78 -14.72
C GLU A 122 0.41 11.48 -14.56
N PHE A 123 -0.90 11.58 -14.32
CA PHE A 123 -1.78 10.43 -14.20
C PHE A 123 -1.85 9.65 -15.53
N ASP A 124 -2.06 10.35 -16.64
CA ASP A 124 -2.16 9.75 -17.97
C ASP A 124 -0.84 9.12 -18.40
N PHE A 125 0.29 9.76 -18.10
CA PHE A 125 1.62 9.20 -18.33
C PHE A 125 1.78 7.86 -17.60
N LEU A 126 1.51 7.82 -16.30
CA LEU A 126 1.64 6.60 -15.50
C LEU A 126 0.65 5.51 -15.94
N LYS A 127 -0.59 5.89 -16.27
CA LYS A 127 -1.62 4.97 -16.78
C LYS A 127 -1.22 4.34 -18.12
N GLY A 128 -0.58 5.11 -19.00
CA GLY A 128 -0.03 4.60 -20.26
C GLY A 128 1.10 3.60 -20.04
N THR A 129 2.00 3.87 -19.08
CA THR A 129 3.14 2.99 -18.78
C THR A 129 2.75 1.68 -18.08
N CYS A 130 1.67 1.63 -17.29
CA CYS A 130 1.27 0.41 -16.59
C CYS A 130 0.48 -0.59 -17.45
N ASN A 131 -0.01 -0.16 -18.62
CA ASN A 131 -0.72 -1.01 -19.58
C ASN A 131 0.20 -1.67 -20.62
N ASN A 132 1.50 -1.41 -20.57
CA ASN A 132 2.45 -2.02 -21.48
C ASN A 132 3.46 -2.87 -20.69
N PRO A 133 3.27 -4.20 -20.56
CA PRO A 133 4.16 -5.06 -19.78
C PRO A 133 5.52 -5.33 -20.44
N SER A 134 5.95 -4.55 -21.44
CA SER A 134 7.27 -4.71 -22.05
C SER A 134 7.84 -3.39 -22.56
N ALA A 135 8.65 -2.74 -21.71
CA ALA A 135 9.75 -1.91 -22.18
C ALA A 135 10.85 -1.95 -21.11
N ASN A 136 11.71 -2.97 -21.21
CA ASN A 136 13.14 -2.93 -20.93
C ASN A 136 13.70 -4.34 -21.18
N ALA A 137 14.14 -4.55 -22.42
CA ALA A 137 15.26 -5.44 -22.74
C ALA A 137 16.45 -4.54 -23.08
#